data_AF-A0A650CMB8-F1
#
_entry.id   AF-A0A650CMB8-F1
#
_cell.length_a   1.000
_cell.length_b   1.000
_cell.length_c   1.000
_cell.angle_alpha   90.00
_cell.angle_beta   90.00
_cell.angle_gamma   90.00
#
_symmetry.space_group_name_H-M   'P 1'
#
loop_
_entity.id
_entity.type
_entity.pdbx_description
1 polymer ?
#
loop_
_entity_poly.entity_id
_entity_poly.type
_entity_poly.pdbx_seq_one_letter_code
_entity_poly.pdbx_strand_id
1 'polypeptide(L)'
;MKVLIEIKFENIDDSLRKILFNSILLEKVDQRVVNIDKDKSLIVISANSISRGRAIMNSYISWIYTIIETLNKVKNNDRKNTPRA
;
A
#
# COMPACT_ATOMS: atom_id res chain seq x y z
N MET A 1 -13.99 -16.61 14.76
CA MET A 1 -14.47 -15.25 14.39
C MET A 1 -13.76 -14.85 13.11
N LYS A 2 -14.50 -14.47 12.07
CA LYS A 2 -13.94 -13.97 10.80
C LYS A 2 -13.78 -12.46 10.87
N VAL A 3 -12.74 -11.93 10.24
CA VAL A 3 -12.46 -10.49 10.18
C VAL A 3 -12.32 -10.07 8.73
N LEU A 4 -13.00 -8.98 8.38
CA LEU A 4 -12.90 -8.30 7.10
C LEU A 4 -12.31 -6.90 7.36
N ILE A 5 -11.24 -6.56 6.66
CA ILE A 5 -10.60 -5.24 6.73
C ILE A 5 -10.50 -4.71 5.30
N GLU A 6 -10.90 -3.46 5.11
CA GLU A 6 -10.81 -2.76 3.84
C GLU A 6 -9.90 -1.54 4.02
N ILE A 7 -8.82 -1.49 3.24
CA ILE A 7 -7.91 -0.35 3.18
C ILE A 7 -8.17 0.33 1.83
N LYS A 8 -8.81 1.49 1.87
CA LYS A 8 -9.20 2.26 0.70
C LYS A 8 -8.43 3.58 0.66
N PHE A 9 -7.92 3.94 -0.52
CA PHE A 9 -7.28 5.22 -0.75
C PHE A 9 -8.24 6.14 -1.49
N GLU A 10 -8.49 7.31 -0.91
CA GLU A 10 -9.35 8.34 -1.51
C GLU A 10 -8.50 9.49 -2.02
N ASN A 11 -8.87 10.06 -3.18
CA ASN A 11 -8.21 11.21 -3.80
C ASN A 11 -6.70 11.04 -4.05
N ILE A 12 -6.26 9.80 -4.30
CA ILE A 12 -4.88 9.49 -4.68
C ILE A 12 -4.65 9.84 -6.16
N ASP A 13 -3.54 10.52 -6.47
CA ASP A 13 -3.21 10.82 -7.86
C ASP A 13 -2.88 9.54 -8.65
N ASP A 14 -3.18 9.55 -9.96
CA ASP A 14 -3.06 8.36 -10.79
C ASP A 14 -1.63 7.81 -10.89
N SER A 15 -0.64 8.70 -10.86
CA SER A 15 0.78 8.31 -10.92
C SER A 15 1.18 7.58 -9.64
N LEU A 16 0.85 8.18 -8.49
CA LEU A 16 1.08 7.58 -7.18
C LEU A 16 0.30 6.28 -6.99
N ARG A 17 -0.96 6.22 -7.45
CA ARG A 17 -1.77 5.00 -7.44
C ARG A 17 -1.08 3.87 -8.19
N LYS A 18 -0.65 4.12 -9.43
CA LYS A 18 0.05 3.12 -10.25
C LYS A 18 1.33 2.65 -9.57
N ILE A 19 2.13 3.56 -9.04
CA ILE A 19 3.38 3.20 -8.36
C ILE A 19 3.07 2.37 -7.12
N LEU A 20 2.23 2.87 -6.21
CA LEU A 20 1.88 2.20 -4.95
C LEU A 20 1.38 0.77 -5.19
N PHE A 21 0.36 0.61 -6.03
CA PHE A 21 -0.28 -0.69 -6.25
C PHE A 21 0.53 -1.65 -7.13
N ASN A 22 1.53 -1.16 -7.87
CA ASN A 22 2.49 -2.02 -8.56
C ASN A 22 3.68 -2.39 -7.67
N SER A 23 4.00 -1.58 -6.66
CA SER A 23 5.08 -1.85 -5.70
C SER A 23 4.66 -2.75 -4.54
N ILE A 24 3.37 -2.81 -4.19
CA ILE A 24 2.90 -3.76 -3.18
C ILE A 24 3.03 -5.19 -3.73
N LEU A 25 3.88 -5.98 -3.07
CA LEU A 25 4.09 -7.39 -3.39
C LEU A 25 3.16 -8.25 -2.54
N LEU A 26 2.25 -8.98 -3.19
CA LEU A 26 1.40 -9.96 -2.54
C LEU A 26 2.24 -11.21 -2.22
N GLU A 27 2.63 -11.37 -0.96
CA GLU A 27 3.36 -12.56 -0.53
C GLU A 27 2.52 -13.84 -0.69
N LYS A 28 3.17 -14.98 -0.98
CA LYS A 28 2.50 -16.27 -1.19
C LYS A 28 1.60 -16.68 -0.01
N VAL A 29 1.97 -16.28 1.22
CA VAL A 29 1.21 -16.58 2.44
C VAL A 29 -0.09 -15.78 2.54
N ASP A 30 -0.17 -14.65 1.85
CA ASP A 30 -1.28 -13.70 1.89
C ASP A 30 -2.25 -13.86 0.72
N GLN A 31 -1.83 -14.52 -0.37
CA GLN A 31 -2.65 -14.73 -1.58
C GLN A 31 -4.04 -15.33 -1.33
N ARG A 32 -4.22 -16.09 -0.25
CA ARG A 32 -5.50 -16.73 0.10
C ARG A 32 -6.44 -15.83 0.90
N VAL A 33 -5.93 -14.72 1.42
CA VAL A 33 -6.62 -13.89 2.41
C VAL A 33 -6.57 -12.40 2.08
N VAL A 34 -5.76 -11.97 1.11
CA VAL A 34 -5.66 -10.59 0.65
C VAL A 34 -6.01 -10.50 -0.83
N ASN A 35 -6.89 -9.56 -1.17
CA ASN A 35 -7.21 -9.18 -2.53
C ASN A 35 -6.86 -7.70 -2.75
N ILE A 36 -6.23 -7.39 -3.87
CA ILE A 36 -5.81 -6.03 -4.22
C ILE A 36 -6.51 -5.65 -5.52
N ASP A 37 -7.46 -4.72 -5.42
CA ASP A 37 -8.14 -4.11 -6.56
C ASP A 37 -7.47 -2.77 -6.87
N LYS A 38 -6.60 -2.78 -7.87
CA LYS A 38 -5.80 -1.61 -8.28
C LYS A 38 -6.67 -0.50 -8.88
N ASP A 39 -7.73 -0.87 -9.59
CA ASP A 39 -8.62 0.08 -10.26
C ASP A 39 -9.46 0.84 -9.25
N LYS A 40 -9.88 0.17 -8.17
CA LYS A 40 -10.63 0.78 -7.06
C LYS A 40 -9.75 1.33 -5.93
N SER A 41 -8.43 1.26 -6.05
CA SER A 41 -7.49 1.64 -4.99
C SER A 41 -7.83 0.99 -3.64
N LEU A 42 -8.14 -0.31 -3.67
CA LEU A 42 -8.71 -1.04 -2.54
C LEU A 42 -7.90 -2.30 -2.24
N ILE A 43 -7.61 -2.52 -0.96
CA ILE A 43 -7.03 -3.76 -0.44
C ILE A 43 -8.02 -4.36 0.53
N VAL A 44 -8.43 -5.61 0.29
CA VAL A 44 -9.39 -6.36 1.10
C VAL A 44 -8.68 -7.52 1.78
N ILE A 45 -8.76 -7.59 3.11
CA ILE A 45 -8.17 -8.65 3.93
C ILE A 45 -9.31 -9.46 4.58
N SER A 46 -9.39 -10.74 4.24
CA SER A 46 -10.37 -11.70 4.76
C SER A 46 -9.66 -12.78 5.59
N ALA A 47 -9.65 -12.63 6.90
CA ALA A 47 -8.93 -13.53 7.83
C ALA A 47 -9.87 -14.36 8.71
N ASN A 48 -9.41 -15.56 9.09
CA ASN A 48 -10.14 -16.50 9.95
C ASN A 48 -9.93 -16.26 11.47
N SER A 49 -9.15 -15.25 11.85
CA SER A 49 -8.98 -14.81 13.24
C SER A 49 -8.60 -13.32 13.31
N ILE A 50 -8.91 -12.69 14.45
CA ILE A 50 -8.54 -11.28 14.72
C ILE A 50 -7.04 -11.09 14.66
N SER A 51 -6.29 -11.94 15.36
CA SER A 51 -4.83 -11.83 15.45
C SER A 51 -4.16 -11.90 14.08
N ARG A 52 -4.66 -12.78 13.20
CA ARG A 52 -4.17 -12.89 11.82
C ARG A 52 -4.54 -11.68 10.99
N GLY A 53 -5.79 -11.22 11.05
CA GLY A 53 -6.23 -10.01 10.36
C GLY A 53 -5.39 -8.78 10.76
N ARG A 54 -5.15 -8.61 12.06
CA ARG A 54 -4.30 -7.54 12.61
C ARG A 54 -2.86 -7.63 12.11
N ALA A 55 -2.27 -8.83 12.11
CA ALA A 55 -0.90 -9.02 11.66
C ALA A 55 -0.74 -8.63 10.19
N ILE A 56 -1.63 -9.10 9.32
CA ILE A 56 -1.63 -8.77 7.89
C ILE A 56 -1.84 -7.27 7.69
N MET A 57 -2.86 -6.68 8.33
CA MET A 57 -3.11 -5.24 8.25
C MET A 57 -1.86 -4.43 8.61
N ASN A 58 -1.20 -4.76 9.72
CA ASN A 58 0.00 -4.05 10.16
C ASN A 58 1.13 -4.11 9.13
N SER A 59 1.37 -5.28 8.53
CA SER A 59 2.38 -5.44 7.48
C SER A 59 2.07 -4.56 6.26
N TYR A 60 0.83 -4.58 5.79
CA TYR A 60 0.43 -3.80 4.61
C TYR A 60 0.49 -2.30 4.86
N ILE A 61 0.01 -1.82 6.02
CA ILE A 61 0.12 -0.40 6.40
C ILE A 61 1.59 0.03 6.46
N SER A 62 2.47 -0.82 7.02
CA SER A 62 3.90 -0.53 7.05
C SER A 62 4.48 -0.41 5.65
N TRP A 63 4.16 -1.32 4.73
CA TRP A 63 4.66 -1.25 3.34
C TRP A 63 4.13 -0.03 2.60
N ILE A 64 2.84 0.27 2.72
CA ILE A 64 2.21 1.46 2.14
C ILE A 64 2.97 2.71 2.60
N TYR A 65 3.20 2.85 3.91
CA TYR A 65 3.95 3.97 4.47
C TYR A 65 5.37 4.05 3.92
N THR A 66 6.10 2.93 3.90
CA THR A 66 7.47 2.89 3.36
C THR A 66 7.53 3.32 1.89
N ILE A 67 6.58 2.88 1.06
CA ILE A 67 6.51 3.24 -0.37
C ILE A 67 6.28 4.75 -0.50
N ILE A 68 5.26 5.28 0.17
CA ILE A 68 4.91 6.71 0.09
C ILE A 68 6.08 7.58 0.59
N GLU A 69 6.69 7.23 1.71
CA GLU A 69 7.82 7.97 2.29
C GLU A 69 9.03 7.97 1.36
N THR A 70 9.32 6.84 0.73
CA THR A 70 10.40 6.72 -0.26
C THR A 70 10.13 7.63 -1.46
N LEU A 71 8.90 7.66 -1.98
CA LEU A 71 8.53 8.53 -3.09
C LEU A 71 8.64 10.02 -2.73
N ASN A 72 8.26 10.40 -1.51
CA ASN A 72 8.40 11.77 -1.03
C ASN A 72 9.87 12.19 -0.93
N LYS A 73 10.75 11.31 -0.45
CA LYS A 73 12.20 11.57 -0.39
C LYS A 73 12.82 11.77 -1.77
N VAL A 74 12.45 10.94 -2.75
CA VAL A 74 12.92 11.09 -4.13
C VAL A 74 12.47 12.42 -4.73
N LYS A 75 11.17 12.74 -4.65
CA LYS A 75 10.61 14.02 -5.16
C LYS A 75 11.30 15.25 -4.54
N ASN A 76 11.62 15.20 -3.25
CA ASN A 76 12.26 16.31 -2.55
C ASN A 76 13.75 16.45 -2.87
N ASN A 77 14.44 15.35 -3.19
CA ASN A 77 15.85 15.39 -3.60
C ASN A 77 16.03 15.94 -5.02
N ASP A 78 15.11 15.64 -5.95
CA ASP A 78 15.15 16.20 -7.31
C ASP A 78 15.06 17.74 -7.30
N ARG A 79 14.25 18.31 -6.40
CA ARG A 79 14.12 19.77 -6.24
C ARG A 79 15.35 20.46 -5.66
N LYS A 80 16.19 19.74 -4.90
CA LYS A 80 17.41 20.31 -4.30
C LYS A 80 18.61 20.29 -5.25
N ASN A 81 18.60 19.40 -6.25
CA ASN A 81 19.74 19.18 -7.14
C ASN A 81 19.59 19.85 -8.52
N THR A 82 18.49 20.55 -8.81
CA THR A 82 18.40 21.41 -10.01
C THR A 82 19.30 22.64 -9.83
N PRO A 83 20.35 22.82 -10.67
CA PRO A 83 21.11 24.06 -10.67
C PRO A 83 20.16 25.21 -10.99
N ARG A 84 20.22 26.30 -10.22
CA ARG A 84 19.56 27.55 -10.61
C ARG A 84 20.25 28.04 -11.87
N ALA A 85 19.54 28.00 -13.00
CA ALA A 85 19.92 28.70 -14.21
C ALA A 85 19.79 30.22 -14.01
#